data_AF-A0A957T491-F1
#
_entry.id   AF-A0A957T491-F1
#
_cell.length_a   1.000
_cell.length_b   1.000
_cell.length_c   1.000
_cell.angle_alpha   90.00
_cell.angle_beta   90.00
_cell.angle_gamma   90.00
#
_symmetry.space_group_name_H-M   'P 1'
#
loop_
_entity.id
_entity.type
_entity.pdbx_description
1 polymer ?
#
loop_
_entity_poly.entity_id
_entity_poly.type
_entity_poly.pdbx_seq_one_letter_code
_entity_poly.pdbx_strand_id
1 'polypeptide(L)'
;DSIDESDYLLVVLSSSSTQSRWVKKELMAALAKEEQIDRKFVIPIKIDECQVPLAVADRLYADFADSYLGALESLVTTIKKFGVHDVELPASQQLIPLTFSKGLYLREMQFGQRISAILKTAHDGFHFSERQFVVSVDETYQKLRTRLIHRMETIEDDPFYTPDFERSFAEHYNLLLSGEVNLCKGICLILNEGLIAGNIDQQVCVHACHWFARIVRTKLYYLLWTCQTPGISDLIPLAEEWAQSLGSNSSAAKFFAVSDVATVDIWPYDTIENIHILVDGESAMMRDWHEWQFPQPLKVYLDSELLSKYIVPQMVDNHLRNNSRLLWNLRECMFGGG
;
A
#
# COMPACT_ATOMS: atom_id res chain seq x y z
N ASP A 1 1.67 -31.56 5.91
CA ASP A 1 1.54 -32.29 4.64
C ASP A 1 1.26 -31.36 3.46
N SER A 2 2.29 -30.70 2.93
CA SER A 2 2.19 -29.76 1.79
C SER A 2 3.20 -30.06 0.68
N ILE A 3 4.11 -31.02 0.88
CA ILE A 3 5.21 -31.34 -0.04
C ILE A 3 4.78 -32.29 -1.16
N ASP A 4 3.62 -32.95 -1.05
CA ASP A 4 3.17 -33.96 -2.02
C ASP A 4 2.38 -33.40 -3.22
N GLU A 5 1.94 -32.14 -3.16
CA GLU A 5 1.21 -31.48 -4.27
C GLU A 5 1.99 -30.34 -4.96
N SER A 6 3.19 -29.99 -4.47
CA SER A 6 3.97 -28.87 -5.02
C SER A 6 5.00 -29.33 -6.06
N ASP A 7 4.98 -28.73 -7.25
CA ASP A 7 5.95 -29.02 -8.31
C ASP A 7 7.38 -28.54 -7.99
N TYR A 8 7.52 -27.53 -7.12
CA TYR A 8 8.78 -26.88 -6.72
C TYR A 8 8.73 -26.39 -5.27
N LEU A 9 9.86 -26.43 -4.57
CA LEU A 9 10.03 -25.95 -3.21
C LEU A 9 11.07 -24.83 -3.18
N LEU A 10 10.64 -23.59 -2.91
CA LEU A 10 11.56 -22.49 -2.63
C LEU A 10 12.01 -22.57 -1.16
N VAL A 11 13.32 -22.61 -0.93
CA VAL A 11 13.90 -22.64 0.42
C VAL A 11 14.57 -21.30 0.71
N VAL A 12 14.03 -20.57 1.68
CA VAL A 12 14.56 -19.27 2.09
C VAL A 12 15.68 -19.43 3.11
N LEU A 13 16.90 -19.07 2.71
CA LEU A 13 18.10 -19.10 3.52
C LEU A 13 18.35 -17.71 4.11
N SER A 14 18.37 -17.65 5.43
CA SER A 14 18.71 -16.47 6.21
C SER A 14 19.65 -16.83 7.37
N SER A 15 20.25 -15.82 7.99
CA SER A 15 21.08 -15.93 9.19
C SER A 15 20.36 -16.73 10.29
N SER A 16 19.06 -16.47 10.48
CA SER A 16 18.19 -17.21 11.41
C SER A 16 17.84 -18.63 10.92
N SER A 17 17.55 -18.81 9.62
CA SER A 17 17.10 -20.12 9.10
C SER A 17 18.25 -21.13 9.01
N THR A 18 19.47 -20.69 8.68
CA THR A 18 20.68 -21.53 8.58
C THR A 18 21.15 -22.06 9.93
N GLN A 19 20.78 -21.42 11.03
CA GLN A 19 21.06 -21.88 12.40
C GLN A 19 19.96 -22.81 12.95
N SER A 20 18.77 -22.83 12.34
CA SER A 20 17.65 -23.65 12.78
C SER A 20 17.83 -25.14 12.48
N ARG A 21 17.70 -25.98 13.52
CA ARG A 21 17.71 -27.45 13.37
C ARG A 21 16.51 -27.95 12.55
N TRP A 22 15.38 -27.27 12.62
CA TRP A 22 14.17 -27.65 11.90
C TRP A 22 14.31 -27.39 10.39
N VAL A 23 14.85 -26.23 10.00
CA VAL A 23 15.11 -25.87 8.60
C VAL A 23 16.09 -26.86 7.96
N LYS A 24 17.15 -27.25 8.69
CA LYS A 24 18.09 -28.29 8.23
C LYS A 24 17.38 -29.63 8.00
N LYS A 25 16.46 -30.02 8.87
CA LYS A 25 15.73 -31.29 8.75
C LYS A 25 14.78 -31.28 7.54
N GLU A 26 14.02 -30.20 7.35
CA GLU A 26 13.14 -30.08 6.18
C GLU A 26 13.93 -30.01 4.87
N LEU A 27 15.05 -29.28 4.84
CA LEU A 27 15.92 -29.23 3.68
C LEU A 27 16.48 -30.61 3.32
N MET A 28 16.96 -31.37 4.31
CA MET A 28 17.44 -32.74 4.07
C MET A 28 16.32 -33.68 3.60
N ALA A 29 15.10 -33.54 4.14
CA ALA A 29 13.95 -34.33 3.69
C ALA A 29 13.56 -33.99 2.24
N ALA A 30 13.60 -32.71 1.87
CA ALA A 30 13.33 -32.28 0.50
C ALA A 30 14.39 -32.80 -0.49
N LEU A 31 15.68 -32.75 -0.13
CA LEU A 31 16.77 -33.29 -0.95
C LEU A 31 16.68 -34.81 -1.09
N ALA A 32 16.35 -35.53 0.00
CA ALA A 32 16.12 -36.98 -0.07
C ALA A 32 14.94 -37.32 -0.99
N LYS A 33 13.90 -36.48 -1.01
CA LYS A 33 12.78 -36.62 -1.95
C LYS A 33 13.25 -36.39 -3.40
N GLU A 34 14.11 -35.39 -3.67
CA GLU A 34 14.68 -35.18 -5.01
C GLU A 34 15.39 -36.43 -5.55
N GLU A 35 16.20 -37.08 -4.71
CA GLU A 35 16.91 -38.32 -5.08
C GLU A 35 15.94 -39.47 -5.40
N GLN A 36 14.83 -39.57 -4.67
CA GLN A 36 13.82 -40.62 -4.92
C GLN A 36 13.05 -40.42 -6.22
N ILE A 37 12.79 -39.17 -6.61
CA ILE A 37 11.98 -38.84 -7.80
C ILE A 37 12.82 -38.52 -9.05
N ASP A 38 14.16 -38.55 -8.93
CA ASP A 38 15.12 -38.18 -9.98
C ASP A 38 14.83 -36.83 -10.65
N ARG A 39 14.36 -35.85 -9.86
CA ARG A 39 14.00 -34.50 -10.32
C ARG A 39 14.45 -33.46 -9.30
N LYS A 40 15.18 -32.46 -9.79
CA LYS A 40 15.51 -31.27 -9.01
C LYS A 40 14.26 -30.38 -8.89
N PHE A 41 13.79 -30.15 -7.66
CA PHE A 41 12.65 -29.27 -7.37
C PHE A 41 12.90 -28.29 -6.22
N VAL A 42 14.03 -28.41 -5.50
CA VAL A 42 14.45 -27.49 -4.44
C VAL A 42 15.20 -26.31 -5.04
N ILE A 43 14.71 -25.10 -4.75
CA ILE A 43 15.24 -23.82 -5.22
C ILE A 43 15.68 -23.00 -4.00
N PRO A 44 16.94 -23.11 -3.55
CA PRO A 44 17.45 -22.28 -2.47
C PRO A 44 17.59 -20.81 -2.93
N ILE A 45 17.09 -19.90 -2.09
CA ILE A 45 17.25 -18.45 -2.24
C ILE A 45 17.85 -17.89 -0.96
N LYS A 46 18.87 -17.04 -1.06
CA LYS A 46 19.49 -16.36 0.09
C LYS A 46 18.91 -14.96 0.23
N ILE A 47 18.54 -14.54 1.44
CA ILE A 47 17.90 -13.23 1.68
C ILE A 47 18.71 -12.28 2.56
N ASP A 48 19.73 -12.76 3.27
CA ASP A 48 20.67 -11.96 4.04
C ASP A 48 22.07 -12.60 4.02
N GLU A 49 23.07 -11.95 4.61
CA GLU A 49 24.39 -12.55 4.74
C GLU A 49 24.38 -13.77 5.69
N CYS A 50 24.34 -14.96 5.12
CA CYS A 50 24.39 -16.22 5.86
C CYS A 50 25.29 -17.27 5.17
N GLN A 51 25.77 -18.24 5.96
CA GLN A 51 26.47 -19.41 5.41
C GLN A 51 25.49 -20.38 4.75
N VAL A 52 25.56 -20.48 3.43
CA VAL A 52 24.75 -21.43 2.65
C VAL A 52 25.17 -22.86 2.99
N PRO A 53 24.23 -23.75 3.36
CA PRO A 53 24.57 -25.15 3.65
C PRO A 53 25.24 -25.83 2.44
N LEU A 54 26.34 -26.56 2.68
CA LEU A 54 27.10 -27.28 1.64
C LEU A 54 26.23 -28.12 0.71
N ALA A 55 25.18 -28.74 1.24
CA ALA A 55 24.24 -29.59 0.49
C ALA A 55 23.48 -28.86 -0.64
N VAL A 56 23.44 -27.53 -0.62
CA VAL A 56 22.77 -26.70 -1.64
C VAL A 56 23.66 -25.56 -2.16
N ALA A 57 24.94 -25.53 -1.79
CA ALA A 57 25.85 -24.44 -2.12
C ALA A 57 26.11 -24.32 -3.63
N ASP A 58 26.14 -25.45 -4.34
CA ASP A 58 26.29 -25.53 -5.80
C ASP A 58 24.99 -25.15 -6.56
N ARG A 59 23.89 -24.90 -5.82
CA ARG A 59 22.54 -24.73 -6.36
C ARG A 59 21.90 -23.42 -5.92
N LEU A 60 22.65 -22.45 -5.36
CA LEU A 60 22.12 -21.14 -5.02
C LEU A 60 21.67 -20.42 -6.30
N TYR A 61 20.35 -20.29 -6.49
CA TYR A 61 19.79 -19.75 -7.72
C TYR A 61 19.46 -18.25 -7.67
N ALA A 62 19.35 -17.69 -6.46
CA ALA A 62 19.15 -16.27 -6.25
C ALA A 62 19.74 -15.82 -4.92
N ASP A 63 20.50 -14.73 -4.95
CA ASP A 63 21.08 -14.08 -3.76
C ASP A 63 20.53 -12.65 -3.63
N PHE A 64 19.51 -12.49 -2.79
CA PHE A 64 18.87 -11.22 -2.50
C PHE A 64 19.67 -10.35 -1.51
N ALA A 65 20.78 -10.85 -0.95
CA ALA A 65 21.60 -10.06 -0.02
C ALA A 65 22.24 -8.84 -0.70
N ASP A 66 22.60 -8.97 -1.99
CA ASP A 66 23.32 -7.92 -2.74
C ASP A 66 22.39 -7.06 -3.60
N SER A 67 21.50 -7.68 -4.37
CA SER A 67 20.63 -6.98 -5.33
C SER A 67 19.27 -7.64 -5.45
N TYR A 68 18.24 -6.96 -4.95
CA TYR A 68 16.87 -7.46 -5.03
C TYR A 68 16.42 -7.74 -6.48
N LEU A 69 16.66 -6.80 -7.40
CA LEU A 69 16.22 -6.94 -8.80
C LEU A 69 17.01 -8.03 -9.54
N GLY A 70 18.34 -8.06 -9.37
CA GLY A 70 19.18 -9.08 -10.00
C GLY A 70 18.87 -10.49 -9.49
N ALA A 71 18.60 -10.62 -8.19
CA ALA A 71 18.18 -11.87 -7.57
C ALA A 71 16.79 -12.31 -8.07
N LEU A 72 15.84 -11.38 -8.19
CA LEU A 72 14.51 -11.68 -8.71
C LEU A 72 14.56 -12.13 -10.18
N GLU A 73 15.34 -11.47 -11.04
CA GLU A 73 15.55 -11.90 -12.43
C GLU A 73 16.17 -13.30 -12.50
N SER A 74 17.15 -13.59 -11.64
CA SER A 74 17.79 -14.90 -11.54
C SER A 74 16.80 -15.97 -11.07
N LEU A 75 15.96 -15.64 -10.09
CA LEU A 75 14.91 -16.53 -9.59
C LEU A 75 13.85 -16.82 -10.67
N VAL A 76 13.33 -15.80 -11.35
CA VAL A 76 12.35 -15.96 -12.43
C VAL A 76 12.94 -16.79 -13.57
N THR A 77 14.19 -16.53 -13.95
CA THR A 77 14.90 -17.31 -14.99
C THR A 77 15.04 -18.77 -14.57
N THR A 78 15.33 -19.02 -13.30
CA THR A 78 15.45 -20.37 -12.73
C THR A 78 14.10 -21.10 -12.71
N ILE A 79 13.05 -20.45 -12.23
CA ILE A 79 11.69 -20.99 -12.21
C ILE A 79 11.23 -21.35 -13.63
N LYS A 80 11.50 -20.49 -14.62
CA LYS A 80 11.24 -20.77 -16.04
C LYS A 80 12.08 -21.95 -16.57
N LYS A 81 13.36 -22.04 -16.23
CA LYS A 81 14.21 -23.20 -16.62
C LYS A 81 13.67 -24.52 -16.07
N PHE A 82 13.02 -24.47 -14.92
CA PHE A 82 12.33 -25.60 -14.35
C PHE A 82 10.96 -25.89 -14.99
N GLY A 83 10.63 -25.27 -16.12
CA GLY A 83 9.40 -25.59 -16.85
C GLY A 83 8.13 -25.05 -16.19
N VAL A 84 8.25 -24.21 -15.16
CA VAL A 84 7.12 -23.41 -14.67
C VAL A 84 6.88 -22.31 -15.69
N HIS A 85 6.05 -22.63 -16.66
CA HIS A 85 5.54 -21.71 -17.67
C HIS A 85 4.03 -21.60 -17.49
N ASP A 86 3.51 -20.38 -17.64
CA ASP A 86 2.09 -20.14 -17.87
C ASP A 86 1.14 -20.78 -16.85
N VAL A 87 1.39 -20.55 -15.54
CA VAL A 87 0.40 -20.87 -14.50
C VAL A 87 -0.74 -19.88 -14.62
N GLU A 88 -1.84 -20.29 -15.27
CA GLU A 88 -3.07 -19.51 -15.32
C GLU A 88 -3.75 -19.51 -13.96
N LEU A 89 -3.56 -18.41 -13.21
CA LEU A 89 -4.31 -18.17 -11.98
C LEU A 89 -5.59 -17.39 -12.30
N PRO A 90 -6.75 -17.80 -11.74
CA PRO A 90 -7.96 -16.99 -11.79
C PRO A 90 -7.69 -15.56 -11.32
N ALA A 91 -8.33 -14.58 -11.97
CA ALA A 91 -8.18 -13.16 -11.63
C ALA A 91 -8.35 -12.86 -10.13
N SER A 92 -9.20 -13.62 -9.43
CA SER A 92 -9.47 -13.47 -7.98
C SER A 92 -8.35 -13.99 -7.07
N GLN A 93 -7.47 -14.87 -7.57
CA GLN A 93 -6.33 -15.42 -6.83
C GLN A 93 -5.02 -14.69 -7.13
N GLN A 94 -5.02 -13.82 -8.13
CA GLN A 94 -3.88 -13.05 -8.55
C GLN A 94 -3.58 -11.93 -7.53
N LEU A 95 -2.38 -11.95 -6.93
CA LEU A 95 -1.93 -10.93 -5.99
C LEU A 95 -1.56 -9.61 -6.70
N ILE A 96 -1.78 -8.49 -6.02
CA ILE A 96 -1.54 -7.11 -6.45
C ILE A 96 -0.55 -6.48 -5.47
N PRO A 97 0.76 -6.47 -5.81
CA PRO A 97 1.74 -5.79 -4.99
C PRO A 97 1.52 -4.28 -5.00
N LEU A 98 1.44 -3.69 -3.81
CA LEU A 98 1.46 -2.25 -3.60
C LEU A 98 2.90 -1.85 -3.26
N THR A 99 3.63 -1.38 -4.27
CA THR A 99 5.02 -0.97 -4.14
C THR A 99 5.13 0.56 -4.12
N PHE A 100 5.98 1.08 -3.25
CA PHE A 100 6.09 2.51 -3.02
C PHE A 100 7.52 2.99 -3.31
N SER A 101 7.64 4.19 -3.88
CA SER A 101 8.89 4.95 -3.86
C SER A 101 8.87 5.89 -2.67
N LYS A 102 10.01 5.99 -1.96
CA LYS A 102 10.15 6.71 -0.69
C LYS A 102 9.09 6.32 0.38
N GLY A 103 8.54 5.11 0.31
CA GLY A 103 7.48 4.66 1.21
C GLY A 103 6.09 5.32 1.04
N LEU A 104 5.97 6.35 0.19
CA LEU A 104 4.75 7.17 0.08
C LEU A 104 4.07 7.09 -1.28
N TYR A 105 4.85 7.02 -2.35
CA TYR A 105 4.35 7.20 -3.71
C TYR A 105 4.16 5.85 -4.38
N LEU A 106 2.90 5.43 -4.54
CA LEU A 106 2.56 4.18 -5.24
C LEU A 106 3.17 4.20 -6.65
N ARG A 107 3.83 3.11 -7.05
CA ARG A 107 4.43 2.98 -8.39
C ARG A 107 3.34 2.72 -9.44
N GLU A 108 2.72 3.79 -9.91
CA GLU A 108 1.56 3.78 -10.81
C GLU A 108 1.74 2.91 -12.05
N MET A 109 2.90 2.99 -12.72
CA MET A 109 3.15 2.20 -13.93
C MET A 109 3.07 0.69 -13.65
N GLN A 110 3.70 0.22 -12.56
CA GLN A 110 3.70 -1.20 -12.18
C GLN A 110 2.30 -1.64 -11.71
N PHE A 111 1.65 -0.80 -10.91
CA PHE A 111 0.30 -1.03 -10.43
C PHE A 111 -0.71 -1.12 -11.59
N GLY A 112 -0.71 -0.14 -12.50
CA GLY A 112 -1.60 -0.09 -13.65
C GLY A 112 -1.38 -1.26 -14.63
N GLN A 113 -0.12 -1.66 -14.86
CA GLN A 113 0.18 -2.88 -15.63
C GLN A 113 -0.39 -4.13 -14.95
N ARG A 114 -0.30 -4.22 -13.62
CA ARG A 114 -0.85 -5.35 -12.88
C ARG A 114 -2.39 -5.40 -12.95
N ILE A 115 -3.05 -4.26 -12.77
CA ILE A 115 -4.51 -4.14 -12.94
C ILE A 115 -4.92 -4.56 -14.37
N SER A 116 -4.22 -4.05 -15.39
CA SER A 116 -4.47 -4.42 -16.79
C SER A 116 -4.34 -5.93 -17.03
N ALA A 117 -3.33 -6.56 -16.44
CA ALA A 117 -3.10 -8.00 -16.58
C ALA A 117 -4.23 -8.82 -15.95
N ILE A 118 -4.73 -8.41 -14.78
CA ILE A 118 -5.84 -9.09 -14.10
C ILE A 118 -7.13 -8.96 -14.91
N LEU A 119 -7.45 -7.76 -15.38
CA LEU A 119 -8.67 -7.49 -16.13
C LEU A 119 -8.75 -8.27 -17.45
N LYS A 120 -7.61 -8.56 -18.09
CA LYS A 120 -7.55 -9.44 -19.28
C LYS A 120 -8.03 -10.88 -19.01
N THR A 121 -7.96 -11.31 -17.76
CA THR A 121 -8.34 -12.67 -17.30
C THR A 121 -9.58 -12.66 -16.41
N ALA A 122 -10.20 -11.51 -16.21
CA ALA A 122 -11.39 -11.35 -15.39
C ALA A 122 -12.63 -11.85 -16.15
N HIS A 123 -13.56 -12.45 -15.41
CA HIS A 123 -14.87 -12.85 -15.92
C HIS A 123 -15.91 -11.75 -15.66
N ASP A 124 -17.09 -11.87 -16.28
CA ASP A 124 -18.21 -10.98 -16.01
C ASP A 124 -18.61 -11.02 -14.53
N GLY A 125 -18.79 -9.84 -13.92
CA GLY A 125 -19.09 -9.73 -12.48
C GLY A 125 -17.88 -9.92 -11.57
N PHE A 126 -16.65 -9.91 -12.12
CA PHE A 126 -15.43 -9.90 -11.31
C PHE A 126 -15.37 -8.67 -10.40
N HIS A 127 -14.99 -8.89 -9.14
CA HIS A 127 -14.65 -7.84 -8.18
C HIS A 127 -13.29 -8.14 -7.54
N PHE A 128 -12.53 -7.08 -7.28
CA PHE A 128 -11.32 -7.18 -6.49
C PHE A 128 -11.65 -7.50 -5.03
N SER A 129 -10.80 -8.30 -4.41
CA SER A 129 -10.83 -8.57 -2.96
C SER A 129 -9.66 -7.90 -2.26
N GLU A 130 -9.88 -7.42 -1.03
CA GLU A 130 -8.83 -6.87 -0.16
C GLU A 130 -7.62 -7.83 -0.01
N ARG A 131 -7.89 -9.15 -0.03
CA ARG A 131 -6.85 -10.19 0.12
C ARG A 131 -5.89 -10.27 -1.06
N GLN A 132 -6.24 -9.69 -2.21
CA GLN A 132 -5.34 -9.64 -3.35
C GLN A 132 -4.22 -8.63 -3.12
N PHE A 133 -4.43 -7.59 -2.31
CA PHE A 133 -3.45 -6.52 -2.13
C PHE A 133 -2.38 -6.90 -1.13
N VAL A 134 -1.12 -6.79 -1.54
CA VAL A 134 0.05 -7.07 -0.70
C VAL A 134 0.88 -5.81 -0.58
N VAL A 135 0.91 -5.21 0.61
CA VAL A 135 1.68 -4.00 0.87
C VAL A 135 3.16 -4.34 1.00
N SER A 136 3.98 -3.79 0.13
CA SER A 136 5.43 -3.85 0.29
C SER A 136 5.86 -2.84 1.34
N VAL A 137 6.63 -3.29 2.32
CA VAL A 137 7.09 -2.46 3.43
C VAL A 137 8.59 -2.22 3.29
N ASP A 138 9.00 -0.95 3.32
CA ASP A 138 10.41 -0.59 3.33
C ASP A 138 11.03 -0.67 4.74
N GLU A 139 12.37 -0.64 4.77
CA GLU A 139 13.16 -0.78 5.99
C GLU A 139 12.84 0.29 7.04
N THR A 140 12.55 1.53 6.61
CA THR A 140 12.27 2.63 7.53
C THR A 140 10.95 2.40 8.24
N TYR A 141 9.91 2.02 7.49
CA TYR A 141 8.62 1.68 8.08
C TYR A 141 8.72 0.49 9.03
N GLN A 142 9.42 -0.58 8.63
CA GLN A 142 9.63 -1.76 9.49
C GLN A 142 10.33 -1.37 10.79
N LYS A 143 11.43 -0.60 10.70
CA LYS A 143 12.19 -0.16 11.87
C LYS A 143 11.34 0.67 12.84
N LEU A 144 10.55 1.61 12.32
CA LEU A 144 9.62 2.39 13.15
C LEU A 144 8.54 1.49 13.77
N ARG A 145 8.00 0.53 13.02
CA ARG A 145 6.96 -0.38 13.50
C ARG A 145 7.48 -1.31 14.61
N THR A 146 8.69 -1.86 14.45
CA THR A 146 9.34 -2.67 15.49
C THR A 146 9.58 -1.86 16.76
N ARG A 147 10.04 -0.60 16.64
CA ARG A 147 10.22 0.30 17.80
C ARG A 147 8.91 0.56 18.53
N LEU A 148 7.83 0.82 17.80
CA LEU A 148 6.50 1.00 18.39
C LEU A 148 6.10 -0.23 19.21
N ILE A 149 6.20 -1.43 18.62
CA ILE A 149 5.82 -2.68 19.29
C ILE A 149 6.66 -2.89 20.55
N HIS A 150 7.98 -2.73 20.45
CA HIS A 150 8.86 -2.86 21.60
C HIS A 150 8.50 -1.88 22.71
N ARG A 151 8.26 -0.61 22.37
CA ARG A 151 7.85 0.43 23.33
C ARG A 151 6.49 0.13 23.99
N MET A 152 5.56 -0.49 23.25
CA MET A 152 4.29 -0.98 23.83
C MET A 152 4.51 -2.13 24.81
N GLU A 153 5.39 -3.08 24.48
CA GLU A 153 5.70 -4.24 25.34
C GLU A 153 6.44 -3.85 26.62
N THR A 154 7.16 -2.73 26.61
CA THR A 154 7.91 -2.20 27.77
C THR A 154 7.31 -0.90 28.30
N ILE A 155 6.01 -0.66 28.11
CA ILE A 155 5.40 0.65 28.38
C ILE A 155 5.43 1.05 29.86
N GLU A 156 5.37 0.08 30.78
CA GLU A 156 5.46 0.31 32.23
C GLU A 156 6.84 0.85 32.65
N ASP A 157 7.88 0.54 31.88
CA ASP A 157 9.26 0.99 32.09
C ASP A 157 9.60 2.26 31.29
N ASP A 158 8.63 2.85 30.56
CA ASP A 158 8.88 4.03 29.72
C ASP A 158 9.25 5.25 30.59
N PRO A 159 10.36 5.96 30.29
CA PRO A 159 10.77 7.14 31.05
C PRO A 159 9.74 8.28 31.09
N PHE A 160 8.79 8.28 30.15
CA PHE A 160 7.72 9.27 30.04
C PHE A 160 6.36 8.68 30.44
N TYR A 161 6.33 7.51 31.08
CA TYR A 161 5.10 6.82 31.45
C TYR A 161 4.19 7.68 32.32
N THR A 162 2.94 7.78 31.88
CA THR A 162 1.78 8.21 32.66
C THR A 162 0.57 7.41 32.17
N PRO A 163 -0.50 7.23 32.97
CA PRO A 163 -1.72 6.57 32.50
C PRO A 163 -2.35 7.25 31.27
N ASP A 164 -2.22 8.58 31.15
CA ASP A 164 -2.71 9.32 29.99
C ASP A 164 -1.83 9.11 28.76
N PHE A 165 -0.50 9.01 28.94
CA PHE A 165 0.42 8.61 27.87
C PHE A 165 0.07 7.22 27.35
N GLU A 166 -0.09 6.23 28.23
CA GLU A 166 -0.45 4.86 27.84
C GLU A 166 -1.77 4.82 27.05
N ARG A 167 -2.81 5.52 27.52
CA ARG A 167 -4.09 5.62 26.80
C ARG A 167 -3.91 6.21 25.40
N SER A 168 -3.23 7.35 25.31
CA SER A 168 -2.98 8.01 24.02
C SER A 168 -2.13 7.12 23.09
N PHE A 169 -1.15 6.41 23.63
CA PHE A 169 -0.29 5.50 22.87
C PHE A 169 -1.08 4.31 22.31
N ALA A 170 -2.00 3.74 23.11
CA ALA A 170 -2.91 2.69 22.65
C ALA A 170 -3.87 3.18 21.55
N GLU A 171 -4.38 4.42 21.65
CA GLU A 171 -5.19 5.04 20.60
C GLU A 171 -4.39 5.18 19.29
N HIS A 172 -3.15 5.67 19.36
CA HIS A 172 -2.26 5.76 18.21
C HIS A 172 -2.00 4.38 17.58
N TYR A 173 -1.80 3.33 18.37
CA TYR A 173 -1.64 1.98 17.85
C TYR A 173 -2.89 1.47 17.11
N ASN A 174 -4.09 1.73 17.63
CA ASN A 174 -5.34 1.36 16.98
C ASN A 174 -5.56 2.13 15.67
N LEU A 175 -5.19 3.41 15.63
CA LEU A 175 -5.21 4.21 14.40
C LEU A 175 -4.24 3.65 13.35
N LEU A 176 -3.08 3.17 13.78
CA LEU A 176 -2.08 2.59 12.90
C LEU A 176 -2.58 1.27 12.27
N LEU A 177 -3.10 0.35 13.08
CA LEU A 177 -3.71 -0.90 12.60
C LEU A 177 -4.86 -0.62 11.62
N SER A 178 -5.76 0.30 12.01
CA SER A 178 -6.89 0.68 11.16
C SER A 178 -6.43 1.30 9.84
N GLY A 179 -5.40 2.15 9.87
CA GLY A 179 -4.84 2.77 8.67
C GLY A 179 -4.17 1.78 7.73
N GLU A 180 -3.45 0.77 8.25
CA GLU A 180 -2.86 -0.30 7.43
C GLU A 180 -3.93 -1.14 6.71
N VAL A 181 -5.01 -1.47 7.42
CA VAL A 181 -6.17 -2.15 6.81
C VAL A 181 -6.88 -1.24 5.80
N ASN A 182 -7.06 0.03 6.15
CA ASN A 182 -7.75 1.00 5.30
C ASN A 182 -7.02 1.28 3.98
N LEU A 183 -5.68 1.13 3.94
CA LEU A 183 -4.92 1.23 2.70
C LEU A 183 -5.40 0.22 1.65
N CYS A 184 -5.54 -1.06 2.02
CA CYS A 184 -6.04 -2.08 1.09
C CYS A 184 -7.53 -1.91 0.81
N LYS A 185 -8.33 -1.58 1.83
CA LYS A 185 -9.78 -1.34 1.68
C LYS A 185 -10.08 -0.23 0.70
N GLY A 186 -9.42 0.92 0.83
CA GLY A 186 -9.69 2.06 -0.03
C GLY A 186 -9.23 1.84 -1.46
N ILE A 187 -8.08 1.21 -1.68
CA ILE A 187 -7.66 0.82 -3.04
C ILE A 187 -8.66 -0.17 -3.66
N CYS A 188 -9.12 -1.16 -2.89
CA CYS A 188 -10.14 -2.12 -3.31
C CYS A 188 -11.45 -1.41 -3.67
N LEU A 189 -11.91 -0.49 -2.82
CA LEU A 189 -13.11 0.31 -3.03
C LEU A 189 -13.01 1.18 -4.28
N ILE A 190 -11.88 1.88 -4.47
CA ILE A 190 -11.63 2.72 -5.67
C ILE A 190 -11.67 1.86 -6.93
N LEU A 191 -11.05 0.69 -6.93
CA LEU A 191 -11.08 -0.20 -8.10
C LEU A 191 -12.46 -0.78 -8.37
N ASN A 192 -13.20 -1.21 -7.34
CA ASN A 192 -14.51 -1.82 -7.53
C ASN A 192 -15.58 -0.78 -7.91
N GLU A 193 -15.71 0.29 -7.14
CA GLU A 193 -16.73 1.30 -7.37
C GLU A 193 -16.32 2.31 -8.43
N GLY A 194 -15.03 2.58 -8.59
CA GLY A 194 -14.54 3.47 -9.64
C GLY A 194 -14.46 2.77 -10.99
N LEU A 195 -13.64 1.72 -11.08
CA LEU A 195 -13.29 1.08 -12.34
C LEU A 195 -14.26 -0.03 -12.76
N ILE A 196 -14.52 -1.01 -11.90
CA ILE A 196 -15.40 -2.15 -12.24
C ILE A 196 -16.83 -1.69 -12.49
N ALA A 197 -17.36 -0.78 -11.66
CA ALA A 197 -18.68 -0.20 -11.86
C ALA A 197 -18.75 0.85 -12.99
N GLY A 198 -17.62 1.20 -13.61
CA GLY A 198 -17.56 2.09 -14.78
C GLY A 198 -17.75 3.59 -14.48
N ASN A 199 -17.54 4.03 -13.24
CA ASN A 199 -17.67 5.43 -12.84
C ASN A 199 -16.46 6.29 -13.26
N ILE A 200 -15.27 5.70 -13.35
CA ILE A 200 -14.03 6.35 -13.80
C ILE A 200 -13.20 5.40 -14.66
N ASP A 201 -12.44 5.95 -15.61
CA ASP A 201 -11.55 5.14 -16.46
C ASP A 201 -10.36 4.58 -15.67
N GLN A 202 -9.68 3.58 -16.25
CA GLN A 202 -8.60 2.88 -15.59
C GLN A 202 -7.41 3.79 -15.24
N GLN A 203 -7.06 4.75 -16.09
CA GLN A 203 -5.91 5.64 -15.83
C GLN A 203 -6.21 6.58 -14.67
N VAL A 204 -7.40 7.18 -14.67
CA VAL A 204 -7.90 8.02 -13.55
C VAL A 204 -7.98 7.20 -12.27
N CYS A 205 -8.46 5.96 -12.34
CA CYS A 205 -8.56 5.06 -11.18
C CYS A 205 -7.18 4.70 -10.60
N VAL A 206 -6.18 4.42 -11.44
CA VAL A 206 -4.80 4.14 -11.00
C VAL A 206 -4.20 5.36 -10.31
N HIS A 207 -4.39 6.55 -10.87
CA HIS A 207 -3.90 7.79 -10.27
C HIS A 207 -4.64 8.11 -8.96
N ALA A 208 -5.94 7.80 -8.87
CA ALA A 208 -6.71 7.92 -7.63
C ALA A 208 -6.20 7.00 -6.53
N CYS A 209 -5.89 5.74 -6.86
CA CYS A 209 -5.24 4.81 -5.93
C CYS A 209 -3.89 5.34 -5.44
N HIS A 210 -3.10 5.99 -6.30
CA HIS A 210 -1.83 6.61 -5.89
C HIS A 210 -2.05 7.70 -4.84
N TRP A 211 -2.91 8.67 -5.10
CA TRP A 211 -3.15 9.77 -4.17
C TRP A 211 -3.82 9.31 -2.88
N PHE A 212 -4.75 8.36 -2.98
CA PHE A 212 -5.35 7.74 -1.79
C PHE A 212 -4.29 7.05 -0.93
N ALA A 213 -3.44 6.23 -1.56
CA ALA A 213 -2.37 5.57 -0.85
C ALA A 213 -1.40 6.58 -0.23
N ARG A 214 -1.09 7.69 -0.92
CA ARG A 214 -0.26 8.78 -0.37
C ARG A 214 -0.89 9.40 0.87
N ILE A 215 -2.20 9.67 0.88
CA ILE A 215 -2.92 10.22 2.06
C ILE A 215 -2.75 9.27 3.25
N VAL A 216 -3.05 7.99 3.07
CA VAL A 216 -2.98 6.99 4.14
C VAL A 216 -1.55 6.79 4.60
N ARG A 217 -0.61 6.60 3.67
CA ARG A 217 0.81 6.34 3.95
C ARG A 217 1.45 7.50 4.72
N THR A 218 1.16 8.74 4.34
CA THR A 218 1.67 9.93 5.06
C THR A 218 1.22 9.94 6.52
N LYS A 219 -0.08 9.65 6.78
CA LYS A 219 -0.61 9.56 8.15
C LYS A 219 0.07 8.44 8.95
N LEU A 220 0.24 7.26 8.35
CA LEU A 220 0.90 6.12 9.00
C LEU A 220 2.36 6.43 9.34
N TYR A 221 3.10 7.05 8.43
CA TYR A 221 4.49 7.44 8.65
C TYR A 221 4.64 8.50 9.75
N TYR A 222 3.80 9.53 9.71
CA TYR A 222 3.79 10.56 10.74
C TYR A 222 3.48 9.96 12.12
N LEU A 223 2.44 9.12 12.19
CA LEU A 223 2.03 8.44 13.41
C LEU A 223 3.16 7.58 14.01
N LEU A 224 3.76 6.72 13.19
CA LEU A 224 4.91 5.93 13.58
C LEU A 224 6.08 6.78 14.07
N TRP A 225 6.37 7.88 13.37
CA TRP A 225 7.42 8.80 13.75
C TRP A 225 7.15 9.45 15.12
N THR A 226 5.90 9.86 15.39
CA THR A 226 5.50 10.44 16.69
C THR A 226 5.58 9.46 17.86
N CYS A 227 5.54 8.16 17.59
CA CYS A 227 5.63 7.12 18.63
C CYS A 227 7.08 6.81 19.06
N GLN A 228 8.10 7.41 18.45
CA GLN A 228 9.49 7.20 18.85
C GLN A 228 9.75 7.76 20.27
N THR A 229 10.61 7.07 21.03
CA THR A 229 11.06 7.56 22.34
C THR A 229 11.93 8.80 22.16
N PRO A 230 11.58 9.95 22.76
CA PRO A 230 12.39 11.16 22.67
C PRO A 230 13.81 10.95 23.22
N GLY A 231 14.83 11.50 22.55
CA GLY A 231 16.20 11.56 23.07
C GLY A 231 17.05 10.29 22.91
N ILE A 232 16.56 9.26 22.22
CA ILE A 232 17.39 8.10 21.86
C ILE A 232 18.44 8.47 20.80
N SER A 233 19.62 7.85 20.85
CA SER A 233 20.77 8.19 20.00
C SER A 233 20.57 7.89 18.51
N ASP A 234 19.64 7.02 18.16
CA ASP A 234 19.37 6.55 16.80
C ASP A 234 17.97 6.95 16.29
N LEU A 235 17.45 8.08 16.79
CA LEU A 235 16.15 8.63 16.41
C LEU A 235 16.09 8.88 14.88
N ILE A 236 15.02 8.42 14.24
CA ILE A 236 14.81 8.67 12.81
C ILE A 236 14.25 10.10 12.68
N PRO A 237 14.89 10.99 11.90
CA PRO A 237 14.41 12.35 11.72
C PRO A 237 13.08 12.37 10.96
N LEU A 238 12.25 13.39 11.22
CA LEU A 238 11.02 13.59 10.46
C LEU A 238 11.38 13.94 9.01
N ALA A 239 11.04 13.07 8.07
CA ALA A 239 11.14 13.42 6.66
C ALA A 239 10.11 14.51 6.34
N GLU A 240 10.48 15.46 5.47
CA GLU A 240 9.61 16.57 5.10
C GLU A 240 8.28 16.06 4.54
N GLU A 241 8.31 15.01 3.72
CA GLU A 241 7.12 14.45 3.09
C GLU A 241 6.13 13.84 4.11
N TRP A 242 6.60 13.38 5.27
CA TRP A 242 5.72 12.83 6.32
C TRP A 242 4.98 13.92 7.09
N ALA A 243 5.49 15.14 7.09
CA ALA A 243 4.85 16.29 7.74
C ALA A 243 3.75 16.94 6.88
N GLN A 244 3.64 16.54 5.60
CA GLN A 244 2.69 17.07 4.63
C GLN A 244 1.31 16.40 4.78
N SER A 245 0.53 16.81 5.78
CA SER A 245 -0.83 16.29 6.01
C SER A 245 -1.90 17.17 5.36
N LEU A 246 -3.12 16.65 5.29
CA LEU A 246 -4.30 17.42 4.87
C LEU A 246 -4.96 18.20 6.04
N GLY A 247 -4.26 18.37 7.17
CA GLY A 247 -4.79 19.01 8.36
C GLY A 247 -4.72 20.54 8.38
N SER A 248 -3.97 21.15 7.47
CA SER A 248 -3.93 22.61 7.27
C SER A 248 -3.64 22.95 5.83
N ASN A 249 -4.08 24.12 5.36
CA ASN A 249 -3.87 24.55 3.96
C ASN A 249 -2.39 24.57 3.58
N SER A 250 -1.53 25.10 4.45
CA SER A 250 -0.08 25.15 4.19
C SER A 250 0.56 23.78 3.99
N SER A 251 0.10 22.77 4.75
CA SER A 251 0.61 21.41 4.68
C SER A 251 0.00 20.67 3.49
N ALA A 252 -1.28 20.89 3.22
CA ALA A 252 -1.99 20.34 2.08
C ALA A 252 -1.48 20.89 0.73
N ALA A 253 -1.10 22.17 0.65
CA ALA A 253 -0.49 22.76 -0.54
C ALA A 253 0.84 22.06 -0.87
N LYS A 254 1.69 21.83 0.14
CA LYS A 254 2.92 21.02 -0.02
C LYS A 254 2.60 19.58 -0.41
N PHE A 255 1.58 18.98 0.21
CA PHE A 255 1.13 17.64 -0.15
C PHE A 255 0.72 17.58 -1.64
N PHE A 256 -0.14 18.45 -2.13
CA PHE A 256 -0.55 18.42 -3.53
C PHE A 256 0.47 19.01 -4.51
N ALA A 257 1.58 19.57 -3.99
CA ALA A 257 2.60 20.28 -4.74
C ALA A 257 2.02 21.46 -5.55
N VAL A 258 1.17 22.25 -4.90
CA VAL A 258 0.51 23.45 -5.44
C VAL A 258 0.85 24.68 -4.58
N SER A 259 0.57 25.88 -5.07
CA SER A 259 0.86 27.13 -4.35
C SER A 259 -0.05 27.35 -3.14
N ASP A 260 -1.34 27.05 -3.29
CA ASP A 260 -2.35 27.14 -2.24
C ASP A 260 -3.47 26.12 -2.49
N VAL A 261 -4.28 25.87 -1.48
CA VAL A 261 -5.46 25.01 -1.57
C VAL A 261 -6.71 25.75 -1.10
N ALA A 262 -7.84 25.39 -1.70
CA ALA A 262 -9.15 25.84 -1.25
C ALA A 262 -9.99 24.63 -0.84
N THR A 263 -10.88 24.83 0.14
CA THR A 263 -11.89 23.84 0.50
C THR A 263 -13.15 24.08 -0.31
N VAL A 264 -13.68 23.01 -0.89
CA VAL A 264 -14.98 23.00 -1.56
C VAL A 264 -15.89 21.94 -0.97
N ASP A 265 -17.17 22.26 -0.92
CA ASP A 265 -18.23 21.33 -0.58
C ASP A 265 -18.78 20.76 -1.87
N ILE A 266 -18.97 19.43 -1.92
CA ILE A 266 -19.59 18.72 -3.04
C ILE A 266 -20.82 17.98 -2.51
N TRP A 267 -21.98 18.18 -3.13
CA TRP A 267 -23.23 17.52 -2.73
C TRP A 267 -24.10 17.19 -3.94
N PRO A 268 -24.93 16.13 -3.88
CA PRO A 268 -25.92 15.84 -4.91
C PRO A 268 -27.13 16.78 -4.81
N TYR A 269 -27.88 16.97 -5.90
CA TYR A 269 -29.06 17.86 -5.92
C TYR A 269 -30.18 17.47 -4.93
N ASP A 270 -30.23 16.21 -4.53
CA ASP A 270 -31.33 15.63 -3.76
C ASP A 270 -31.09 15.64 -2.25
N THR A 271 -29.92 16.07 -1.76
CA THR A 271 -29.60 16.07 -0.33
C THR A 271 -28.87 17.32 0.16
N ILE A 272 -28.82 17.45 1.49
CA ILE A 272 -28.01 18.45 2.20
C ILE A 272 -26.67 17.90 2.67
N GLU A 273 -26.38 16.62 2.44
CA GLU A 273 -25.12 15.99 2.83
C GLU A 273 -24.05 16.34 1.81
N ASN A 274 -22.95 16.93 2.27
CA ASN A 274 -21.81 17.28 1.45
C ASN A 274 -20.56 16.47 1.84
N ILE A 275 -19.59 16.44 0.92
CA ILE A 275 -18.22 16.05 1.20
C ILE A 275 -17.33 17.28 1.07
N HIS A 276 -16.45 17.48 2.05
CA HIS A 276 -15.47 18.55 2.07
C HIS A 276 -14.17 18.07 1.42
N ILE A 277 -13.73 18.75 0.37
CA ILE A 277 -12.57 18.35 -0.44
C ILE A 277 -11.63 19.54 -0.57
N LEU A 278 -10.33 19.32 -0.34
CA LEU A 278 -9.31 20.30 -0.70
C LEU A 278 -8.99 20.18 -2.19
N VAL A 279 -8.90 21.30 -2.88
CA VAL A 279 -8.54 21.41 -4.30
C VAL A 279 -7.44 22.45 -4.50
N ASP A 280 -6.83 22.47 -5.67
CA ASP A 280 -5.91 23.55 -6.04
C ASP A 280 -6.65 24.90 -6.02
N GLY A 281 -6.12 25.84 -5.21
CA GLY A 281 -6.66 27.19 -5.09
C GLY A 281 -6.63 27.97 -6.41
N GLU A 282 -5.74 27.59 -7.33
CA GLU A 282 -5.59 28.18 -8.66
C GLU A 282 -6.29 27.36 -9.76
N SER A 283 -7.13 26.40 -9.40
CA SER A 283 -7.91 25.65 -10.40
C SER A 283 -8.94 26.52 -11.11
N ALA A 284 -9.35 26.13 -12.33
CA ALA A 284 -10.42 26.82 -13.06
C ALA A 284 -11.74 26.85 -12.24
N MET A 285 -12.04 25.75 -11.56
CA MET A 285 -13.17 25.63 -10.64
C MET A 285 -13.15 26.71 -9.56
N MET A 286 -11.98 26.97 -8.96
CA MET A 286 -11.86 27.99 -7.93
C MET A 286 -11.89 29.41 -8.50
N ARG A 287 -11.26 29.67 -9.65
CA ARG A 287 -11.32 31.00 -10.27
C ARG A 287 -12.76 31.42 -10.57
N ASP A 288 -13.53 30.53 -11.20
CA ASP A 288 -14.92 30.82 -11.56
C ASP A 288 -15.79 30.97 -10.29
N TRP A 289 -15.55 30.17 -9.24
CA TRP A 289 -16.29 30.32 -7.98
C TRP A 289 -16.18 31.72 -7.36
N HIS A 290 -14.98 32.29 -7.35
CA HIS A 290 -14.75 33.62 -6.78
C HIS A 290 -15.52 34.73 -7.52
N GLU A 291 -15.79 34.54 -8.81
CA GLU A 291 -16.55 35.50 -9.63
C GLU A 291 -18.05 35.45 -9.35
N TRP A 292 -18.61 34.24 -9.22
CA TRP A 292 -20.08 34.06 -9.21
C TRP A 292 -20.67 33.87 -7.81
N GLN A 293 -19.94 33.32 -6.84
CA GLN A 293 -20.39 33.06 -5.45
C GLN A 293 -21.73 32.31 -5.30
N PHE A 294 -22.14 31.51 -6.30
CA PHE A 294 -23.32 30.63 -6.23
C PHE A 294 -22.95 29.20 -6.60
N PRO A 295 -23.55 28.17 -5.97
CA PRO A 295 -23.33 26.75 -6.30
C PRO A 295 -23.30 26.49 -7.80
N GLN A 296 -22.28 25.80 -8.29
CA GLN A 296 -22.10 25.50 -9.70
C GLN A 296 -22.16 23.99 -9.96
N PRO A 297 -22.66 23.52 -11.12
CA PRO A 297 -22.63 22.11 -11.46
C PRO A 297 -21.20 21.58 -11.57
N LEU A 298 -20.87 20.55 -10.79
CA LEU A 298 -19.53 19.98 -10.75
C LEU A 298 -19.10 19.42 -12.12
N LYS A 299 -20.04 18.86 -12.88
CA LYS A 299 -19.80 18.29 -14.22
C LYS A 299 -19.06 19.20 -15.20
N VAL A 300 -19.12 20.52 -15.02
CA VAL A 300 -18.45 21.50 -15.89
C VAL A 300 -16.93 21.48 -15.68
N TYR A 301 -16.49 21.12 -14.48
CA TYR A 301 -15.08 21.15 -14.06
C TYR A 301 -14.48 19.76 -13.85
N LEU A 302 -15.28 18.70 -14.03
CA LEU A 302 -14.79 17.33 -13.92
C LEU A 302 -13.76 17.04 -15.01
N ASP A 303 -12.51 16.94 -14.59
CA ASP A 303 -11.41 16.41 -15.39
C ASP A 303 -10.71 15.26 -14.66
N SER A 304 -9.78 14.62 -15.37
CA SER A 304 -9.01 13.50 -14.84
C SER A 304 -8.23 13.88 -13.58
N GLU A 305 -7.66 15.09 -13.49
CA GLU A 305 -6.85 15.51 -12.34
C GLU A 305 -7.73 15.80 -11.13
N LEU A 306 -8.83 16.56 -11.28
CA LEU A 306 -9.77 16.86 -10.21
C LEU A 306 -10.31 15.56 -9.58
N LEU A 307 -10.69 14.60 -10.41
CA LEU A 307 -11.19 13.30 -9.95
C LEU A 307 -10.12 12.49 -9.21
N SER A 308 -8.96 12.30 -9.84
CA SER A 308 -7.96 11.34 -9.36
C SER A 308 -7.01 11.90 -8.30
N LYS A 309 -6.74 13.20 -8.29
CA LYS A 309 -5.85 13.82 -7.30
C LYS A 309 -6.60 14.31 -6.07
N TYR A 310 -7.79 14.84 -6.25
CA TYR A 310 -8.50 15.56 -5.20
C TYR A 310 -9.74 14.81 -4.69
N ILE A 311 -10.76 14.61 -5.53
CA ILE A 311 -12.08 14.14 -5.07
C ILE A 311 -12.04 12.69 -4.58
N VAL A 312 -11.71 11.74 -5.46
CA VAL A 312 -11.82 10.30 -5.14
C VAL A 312 -10.94 9.90 -3.96
N PRO A 313 -9.66 10.29 -3.88
CA PRO A 313 -8.80 9.95 -2.74
C PRO A 313 -9.32 10.45 -1.40
N GLN A 314 -9.75 11.71 -1.33
CA GLN A 314 -10.20 12.34 -0.09
C GLN A 314 -11.58 11.83 0.33
N MET A 315 -12.48 11.62 -0.63
CA MET A 315 -13.79 11.01 -0.39
C MET A 315 -13.66 9.62 0.22
N VAL A 316 -12.82 8.76 -0.35
CA VAL A 316 -12.62 7.38 0.14
C VAL A 316 -11.92 7.38 1.50
N ASP A 317 -10.90 8.21 1.71
CA ASP A 317 -10.27 8.36 3.02
C ASP A 317 -11.25 8.86 4.09
N ASN A 318 -12.12 9.82 3.77
CA ASN A 318 -13.14 10.32 4.68
C ASN A 318 -14.21 9.25 4.97
N HIS A 319 -14.62 8.47 3.97
CA HIS A 319 -15.57 7.36 4.16
C HIS A 319 -15.02 6.32 5.13
N LEU A 320 -13.78 5.88 4.92
CA LEU A 320 -13.17 4.84 5.76
C LEU A 320 -12.88 5.27 7.20
N ARG A 321 -12.75 6.58 7.46
CA ARG A 321 -12.54 7.12 8.82
C ARG A 321 -13.83 7.48 9.54
N ASN A 322 -14.79 8.05 8.81
CA ASN A 322 -15.95 8.72 9.40
C ASN A 322 -17.29 8.14 8.93
N ASN A 323 -17.28 7.07 8.12
CA ASN A 323 -18.46 6.48 7.48
C ASN A 323 -19.29 7.51 6.69
N SER A 324 -18.61 8.49 6.08
CA SER A 324 -19.24 9.53 5.25
C SER A 324 -19.77 8.95 3.94
N ARG A 325 -20.73 9.62 3.30
CA ARG A 325 -21.32 9.16 2.04
C ARG A 325 -20.30 9.13 0.90
N LEU A 326 -20.34 8.06 0.10
CA LEU A 326 -19.62 7.96 -1.16
C LEU A 326 -20.48 8.54 -2.30
N LEU A 327 -19.91 9.46 -3.06
CA LEU A 327 -20.53 10.11 -4.21
C LEU A 327 -19.81 9.67 -5.50
N TRP A 328 -20.31 8.60 -6.14
CA TRP A 328 -19.75 8.12 -7.41
C TRP A 328 -20.38 8.77 -8.64
N ASN A 329 -21.65 9.19 -8.57
CA ASN A 329 -22.32 9.95 -9.64
C ASN A 329 -22.01 11.45 -9.57
N LEU A 330 -20.73 11.81 -9.69
CA LEU A 330 -20.25 13.20 -9.54
C LEU A 330 -20.79 14.16 -10.60
N ARG A 331 -21.31 13.65 -11.72
CA ARG A 331 -21.91 14.48 -12.78
C ARG A 331 -23.25 15.10 -12.36
N GLU A 332 -23.89 14.53 -11.35
CA GLU A 332 -25.12 15.02 -10.74
C GLU A 332 -24.85 15.79 -9.44
N CYS A 333 -23.61 16.14 -9.16
CA CYS A 333 -23.26 16.96 -8.01
C CYS A 333 -23.10 18.44 -8.37
N MET A 334 -23.31 19.26 -7.36
CA MET A 334 -22.92 20.67 -7.30
C MET A 334 -21.65 20.80 -6.48
N PHE A 335 -20.94 21.91 -6.67
CA PHE A 335 -19.93 22.35 -5.72
C PHE A 335 -20.15 23.79 -5.29
N GLY A 336 -19.59 24.15 -4.14
CA GLY A 336 -19.52 25.52 -3.65
C GLY A 336 -18.60 25.70 -2.45
N GLY A 337 -18.57 26.93 -1.93
CA GLY A 337 -17.80 27.28 -0.73
C GLY A 337 -18.48 26.74 0.54
N GLY A 338 -17.65 26.21 1.45
CA GLY A 338 -18.06 25.81 2.80
C GLY A 338 -18.16 26.97 3.79
#